data_AF-A0A1M3MPW4-F1
#
_entry.id   AF-A0A1M3MPW4-F1
#
_cell.length_a   1.000
_cell.length_b   1.000
_cell.length_c   1.000
_cell.angle_alpha   90.00
_cell.angle_beta   90.00
_cell.angle_gamma   90.00
#
_symmetry.space_group_name_H-M   'P 1'
#
loop_
_entity.id
_entity.type
_entity.pdbx_description
1 polymer ?
#
loop_
_entity_poly.entity_id
_entity_poly.type
_entity_poly.pdbx_seq_one_letter_code
_entity_poly.pdbx_strand_id
1 'polypeptide(L)'
;MELRHLRYFIAVADNRNFTVAARELGISQPPLSQQIQDLEMELGATLLRRTSRHVELTAAGRDFLEQARAILAHVKRAKEQVRAIDSGNIGLVNIGATGSVLPGPLARLITDFNEQYPKAAVRIHEMGPEEQLAALLVHRIDVAFIRRPRHDAALIAEMAWREAVGVALPVSHPLATAPQIALRDLKDQNFVFLRLSDSRFARYLQDCCIDAGFIPRISHEVVESYSLTSLVAAGLGVALVPERTGRLTHLGFVYRPLAGPAPVADVEMIYRPVRSNVAELFLTLARNSFARPAEPPRKETKPSKGAVERRLKAKSGRAEIKKKGPDKASFD
;
A
#
# COMPACT_ATOMS: atom_id res chain seq x y z
N MET A 1 15.86 25.75 -16.06
CA MET A 1 14.53 25.28 -15.62
C MET A 1 14.59 25.18 -14.13
N GLU A 2 13.65 25.80 -13.42
CA GLU A 2 13.66 25.87 -11.96
C GLU A 2 12.51 25.06 -11.36
N LEU A 3 12.66 24.60 -10.11
CA LEU A 3 11.60 23.85 -9.40
C LEU A 3 10.27 24.59 -9.31
N ARG A 4 10.29 25.93 -9.33
CA ARG A 4 9.07 26.75 -9.39
C ARG A 4 8.32 26.57 -10.71
N HIS A 5 9.02 26.42 -11.85
CA HIS A 5 8.40 26.24 -13.15
C HIS A 5 7.59 24.94 -13.18
N LEU A 6 8.14 23.86 -12.59
CA LEU A 6 7.43 22.58 -12.46
C LEU A 6 6.17 22.71 -11.59
N ARG A 7 6.25 23.40 -10.43
CA ARG A 7 5.10 23.62 -9.55
C ARG A 7 4.00 24.44 -10.23
N TYR A 8 4.40 25.48 -10.96
CA TYR A 8 3.50 26.34 -11.70
C TYR A 8 2.80 25.59 -12.83
N PHE A 9 3.56 24.79 -13.58
CA PHE A 9 3.00 23.97 -14.65
C PHE A 9 1.98 22.95 -14.12
N ILE A 10 2.32 22.22 -13.06
CA ILE A 10 1.39 21.26 -12.42
C ILE A 10 0.11 21.96 -11.96
N ALA A 11 0.23 23.12 -11.28
CA ALA A 11 -0.96 23.85 -10.82
C ALA A 11 -1.88 24.26 -11.98
N VAL A 12 -1.32 24.73 -13.10
CA VAL A 12 -2.10 25.08 -14.30
C VAL A 12 -2.71 23.84 -14.96
N ALA A 13 -1.96 22.74 -15.03
CA ALA A 13 -2.40 21.48 -15.63
C ALA A 13 -3.56 20.84 -14.85
N ASP A 14 -3.48 20.84 -13.52
CA ASP A 14 -4.48 20.26 -12.63
C ASP A 14 -5.78 21.07 -12.64
N ASN A 15 -5.67 22.40 -12.65
CA ASN A 15 -6.84 23.30 -12.66
C ASN A 15 -7.43 23.54 -14.06
N ARG A 16 -6.64 23.31 -15.13
CA ARG A 16 -6.95 23.74 -16.50
C ARG A 16 -7.36 25.21 -16.63
N ASN A 17 -6.89 26.04 -15.69
CA ASN A 17 -7.25 27.44 -15.57
C ASN A 17 -6.14 28.23 -14.87
N PHE A 18 -5.58 29.22 -15.57
CA PHE A 18 -4.51 30.06 -15.05
C PHE A 18 -4.93 30.92 -13.85
N THR A 19 -6.15 31.45 -13.83
CA THR A 19 -6.63 32.31 -12.75
C THR A 19 -6.86 31.53 -11.46
N VAL A 20 -7.34 30.29 -11.58
CA VAL A 20 -7.49 29.39 -10.42
C VAL A 20 -6.12 28.96 -9.90
N ALA A 21 -5.23 28.50 -10.79
CA ALA A 21 -3.88 28.08 -10.41
C ALA A 21 -3.07 29.23 -9.75
N ALA A 22 -3.15 30.45 -10.29
CA ALA A 22 -2.46 31.61 -9.71
C ALA A 22 -2.96 31.91 -8.28
N ARG A 23 -4.27 31.78 -8.06
CA ARG A 23 -4.87 31.96 -6.74
C ARG A 23 -4.39 30.93 -5.73
N GLU A 24 -4.33 29.65 -6.12
CA GLU A 24 -3.80 28.57 -5.26
C GLU A 24 -2.31 28.77 -4.93
N LEU A 25 -1.55 29.31 -5.88
CA LEU A 25 -0.14 29.61 -5.72
C LEU A 25 0.13 30.93 -4.95
N GLY A 26 -0.91 31.72 -4.65
CA GLY A 26 -0.79 33.01 -3.97
C GLY A 26 -0.10 34.09 -4.82
N ILE A 27 -0.22 34.03 -6.15
CA ILE A 27 0.38 34.98 -7.09
C ILE A 27 -0.67 35.54 -8.07
N SER A 28 -0.31 36.59 -8.81
CA SER A 28 -1.15 37.10 -9.90
C SER A 28 -1.00 36.24 -11.17
N GLN A 29 -1.99 36.31 -12.07
CA GLN A 29 -2.01 35.50 -13.28
C GLN A 29 -0.93 35.88 -14.33
N PRO A 30 -0.61 37.17 -14.59
CA PRO A 30 0.41 37.54 -15.57
C PRO A 30 1.80 36.89 -15.34
N PRO A 31 2.39 36.91 -14.13
CA PRO A 31 3.68 36.25 -13.89
C PRO A 31 3.59 34.73 -14.03
N LEU A 32 2.46 34.11 -13.68
CA LEU A 32 2.26 32.67 -13.93
C LEU A 32 2.30 32.35 -15.42
N SER A 33 1.60 33.12 -16.26
CA SER A 33 1.60 32.93 -17.71
C SER A 33 3.00 33.08 -18.31
N GLN A 34 3.76 34.09 -17.87
CA GLN A 34 5.13 34.31 -18.32
C GLN A 34 6.04 33.13 -17.96
N GLN A 35 5.98 32.65 -16.72
CA GLN A 35 6.82 31.54 -16.26
C GLN A 35 6.52 30.22 -17.00
N ILE A 36 5.27 30.02 -17.43
CA ILE A 36 4.93 28.87 -18.28
C ILE A 36 5.46 29.05 -19.70
N GLN A 37 5.42 30.26 -20.27
CA GLN A 37 6.03 30.53 -21.58
C GLN A 37 7.55 30.33 -21.52
N ASP A 38 8.21 30.81 -20.46
CA ASP A 38 9.65 30.62 -20.27
C ASP A 38 10.01 29.13 -20.19
N LEU A 39 9.19 28.34 -19.50
CA LEU A 39 9.34 26.88 -19.44
C LEU A 39 9.16 26.23 -20.82
N GLU A 40 8.12 26.59 -21.58
CA GLU A 40 7.87 26.05 -22.93
C GLU A 40 9.00 26.42 -23.91
N MET A 41 9.53 27.64 -23.82
CA MET A 41 10.69 28.09 -24.60
C MET A 41 11.94 27.30 -24.25
N GLU A 42 12.21 27.09 -22.96
CA GLU A 42 13.39 26.35 -22.51
C GLU A 42 13.34 24.87 -22.94
N LEU A 43 12.16 24.25 -22.88
CA LEU A 43 11.96 22.86 -23.32
C LEU A 43 11.88 22.72 -24.85
N GLY A 44 11.72 23.82 -25.58
CA GLY A 44 11.50 23.80 -27.03
C GLY A 44 10.19 23.11 -27.44
N ALA A 45 9.20 23.05 -26.54
CA ALA A 45 7.95 22.33 -26.77
C ALA A 45 6.75 23.07 -26.18
N THR A 46 5.64 23.10 -26.92
CA THR A 46 4.36 23.58 -26.40
C THR A 46 3.73 22.53 -25.50
N LEU A 47 3.56 22.85 -24.22
CA LEU A 47 2.96 21.97 -23.22
C LEU A 47 1.45 22.21 -23.09
N LEU A 48 1.00 23.45 -23.34
CA LEU A 48 -0.41 23.85 -23.20
C LEU A 48 -0.96 24.45 -24.50
N ARG A 49 -2.10 23.95 -24.97
CA ARG A 49 -2.94 24.65 -25.94
C ARG A 49 -3.85 25.62 -25.21
N ARG A 50 -3.73 26.90 -25.56
CA ARG A 50 -4.49 27.99 -24.95
C ARG A 50 -5.55 28.43 -25.95
N THR A 51 -6.81 28.33 -25.57
CA THR A 51 -7.92 29.02 -26.25
C THR A 51 -8.44 30.13 -25.35
N SER A 52 -9.28 31.02 -25.87
CA SER A 52 -9.88 32.11 -25.10
C SER A 52 -10.72 31.65 -23.90
N ARG A 53 -11.06 30.35 -23.80
CA ARG A 53 -11.89 29.78 -22.72
C ARG A 53 -11.31 28.54 -22.03
N HIS A 54 -10.38 27.82 -22.67
CA HIS A 54 -9.89 26.53 -22.15
C HIS A 54 -8.37 26.40 -22.28
N VAL A 55 -7.78 25.77 -21.26
CA VAL A 55 -6.40 25.30 -21.25
C VAL A 55 -6.42 23.77 -21.37
N GLU A 56 -5.73 23.24 -22.37
CA GLU A 56 -5.59 21.81 -22.57
C GLU A 56 -4.11 21.40 -22.65
N LEU A 57 -3.77 20.24 -22.09
CA LEU A 57 -2.44 19.67 -22.22
C LEU A 57 -2.24 19.11 -23.63
N THR A 58 -1.07 19.41 -24.22
CA THR A 58 -0.61 18.72 -25.44
C THR A 58 -0.16 17.29 -25.11
N ALA A 59 0.24 16.52 -26.12
CA ALA A 59 0.89 15.22 -25.87
C ALA A 59 2.17 15.40 -25.06
N ALA A 60 3.02 16.37 -25.43
CA ALA A 60 4.21 16.74 -24.67
C ALA A 60 3.88 17.25 -23.26
N GLY A 61 2.80 18.03 -23.11
CA GLY A 61 2.32 18.50 -21.81
C GLY A 61 1.89 17.38 -20.87
N ARG A 62 1.22 16.34 -21.38
CA ARG A 62 0.83 15.16 -20.58
C ARG A 62 2.05 14.38 -20.11
N ASP A 63 2.98 14.09 -21.00
CA ASP A 63 4.24 13.40 -20.65
C ASP A 63 5.05 14.22 -19.64
N PHE A 64 5.24 15.51 -19.91
CA PHE A 64 5.97 16.41 -19.01
C PHE A 64 5.28 16.57 -17.64
N LEU A 65 3.95 16.47 -17.56
CA LEU A 65 3.23 16.52 -16.28
C LEU A 65 3.62 15.35 -15.37
N GLU A 66 3.71 14.15 -15.93
CA GLU A 66 4.13 12.96 -15.18
C GLU A 66 5.58 13.10 -14.70
N GLN A 67 6.48 13.55 -15.58
CA GLN A 67 7.89 13.80 -15.24
C GLN A 67 8.04 14.91 -14.19
N ALA A 68 7.29 16.01 -14.32
CA ALA A 68 7.34 17.14 -13.40
C ALA A 68 6.92 16.73 -11.98
N ARG A 69 5.87 15.92 -11.86
CA ARG A 69 5.42 15.35 -10.58
C ARG A 69 6.49 14.43 -9.99
N ALA A 70 7.13 13.59 -10.81
CA ALA A 70 8.19 12.70 -10.36
C ALA A 70 9.41 13.48 -9.82
N ILE A 71 9.86 14.53 -10.53
CA ILE A 71 10.97 15.40 -10.11
C ILE A 71 10.67 16.06 -8.76
N LEU A 72 9.48 16.66 -8.60
CA LEU A 72 9.12 17.32 -7.35
C LEU A 72 8.96 16.33 -6.18
N ALA A 73 8.45 15.12 -6.44
CA ALA A 73 8.42 14.05 -5.46
C ALA A 73 9.83 13.65 -5.01
N HIS A 74 10.78 13.53 -5.96
CA HIS A 74 12.17 13.24 -5.67
C HIS A 74 12.83 14.32 -4.81
N VAL A 75 12.61 15.61 -5.13
CA VAL A 75 13.12 16.73 -4.31
C VAL A 75 12.53 16.72 -2.91
N LYS A 76 11.21 16.48 -2.77
CA LYS A 76 10.57 16.39 -1.45
C LYS A 76 11.20 15.29 -0.61
N ARG A 77 11.43 14.13 -1.21
CA ARG A 77 12.06 12.99 -0.56
C ARG A 77 13.51 13.28 -0.17
N ALA A 78 14.30 13.89 -1.05
CA ALA A 78 15.69 14.27 -0.72
C ALA A 78 15.72 15.17 0.53
N LYS A 79 14.79 16.13 0.64
CA LYS A 79 14.64 16.97 1.84
C LYS A 79 14.24 16.16 3.07
N GLU A 80 13.29 15.24 2.95
CA GLU A 80 12.87 14.35 4.05
C GLU A 80 14.02 13.46 4.53
N GLN A 81 14.81 12.92 3.60
CA GLN A 81 15.96 12.06 3.91
C GLN A 81 17.07 12.84 4.62
N VAL A 82 17.42 14.03 4.13
CA VAL A 82 18.40 14.90 4.81
C VAL A 82 17.94 15.24 6.23
N ARG A 83 16.67 15.61 6.40
CA ARG A 83 16.10 15.89 7.74
C ARG A 83 16.11 14.67 8.65
N ALA A 84 15.82 13.48 8.12
CA ALA A 84 15.88 12.25 8.88
C ALA A 84 17.30 11.96 9.37
N ILE A 85 18.30 12.10 8.49
CA ILE A 85 19.72 11.93 8.84
C ILE A 85 20.15 12.94 9.91
N ASP A 86 19.79 14.21 9.73
CA ASP A 86 20.09 15.28 10.69
C ASP A 86 19.43 15.03 12.07
N SER A 87 18.22 14.43 12.09
CA SER A 87 17.55 14.02 13.33
C SER A 87 18.08 12.70 13.93
N GLY A 88 19.20 12.18 13.43
CA GLY A 88 19.83 10.94 13.91
C GLY A 88 19.15 9.66 13.43
N ASN A 89 18.20 9.73 12.49
CA ASN A 89 17.61 8.57 11.85
C ASN A 89 18.48 8.11 10.67
N ILE A 90 18.66 6.81 10.49
CA ILE A 90 19.45 6.28 9.36
C ILE A 90 18.65 6.27 8.03
N GLY A 91 17.38 6.69 8.05
CA GLY A 91 16.54 6.91 6.88
C GLY A 91 15.05 6.58 7.11
N LEU A 92 14.25 6.73 6.04
CA LEU A 92 12.84 6.34 5.97
C LEU A 92 12.65 5.36 4.81
N VAL A 93 11.97 4.24 5.06
CA VAL A 93 11.49 3.31 4.02
C VAL A 93 9.99 3.52 3.82
N ASN A 94 9.58 3.85 2.60
CA ASN A 94 8.17 3.93 2.22
C ASN A 94 7.75 2.61 1.56
N ILE A 95 6.76 1.92 2.09
CA ILE A 95 6.33 0.61 1.60
C ILE A 95 4.91 0.73 1.05
N GLY A 96 4.71 0.31 -0.19
CA GLY A 96 3.39 0.10 -0.77
C GLY A 96 2.90 -1.33 -0.51
N ALA A 97 1.65 -1.47 -0.08
CA ALA A 97 1.01 -2.78 0.03
C ALA A 97 -0.50 -2.65 -0.07
N THR A 98 -1.17 -3.73 -0.45
CA THR A 98 -2.64 -3.85 -0.34
C THR A 98 -2.99 -4.38 1.05
N GLY A 99 -4.17 -4.03 1.59
CA GLY A 99 -4.62 -4.47 2.91
C GLY A 99 -4.51 -5.98 3.16
N SER A 100 -4.71 -6.81 2.13
CA SER A 100 -4.59 -8.28 2.23
C SER A 100 -3.16 -8.82 2.27
N VAL A 101 -2.15 -7.98 2.02
CA VAL A 101 -0.71 -8.32 2.06
C VAL A 101 -0.08 -7.90 3.39
N LEU A 102 -0.62 -6.87 4.04
CA LEU A 102 -0.07 -6.32 5.29
C LEU A 102 0.00 -7.35 6.43
N PRO A 103 -1.06 -8.14 6.72
CA PRO A 103 -0.99 -9.13 7.79
C PRO A 103 0.00 -10.26 7.49
N GLY A 104 0.66 -10.75 8.54
CA GLY A 104 1.52 -11.94 8.44
C GLY A 104 2.98 -11.59 8.11
N PRO A 105 3.57 -12.04 6.97
CA PRO A 105 5.01 -11.93 6.73
C PRO A 105 5.51 -10.50 6.71
N LEU A 106 4.77 -9.59 6.07
CA LEU A 106 5.17 -8.18 5.98
C LEU A 106 5.13 -7.50 7.36
N ALA A 107 4.06 -7.69 8.14
CA ALA A 107 3.99 -7.18 9.52
C ALA A 107 5.17 -7.68 10.39
N ARG A 108 5.53 -8.97 10.30
CA ARG A 108 6.68 -9.52 11.02
C ARG A 108 7.99 -8.90 10.56
N LEU A 109 8.19 -8.77 9.25
CA LEU A 109 9.36 -8.12 8.68
C LEU A 109 9.50 -6.66 9.17
N ILE A 110 8.40 -5.92 9.28
CA ILE A 110 8.40 -4.55 9.81
C ILE A 110 8.80 -4.55 11.30
N THR A 111 8.29 -5.50 12.09
CA THR A 111 8.70 -5.68 13.49
C THR A 111 10.20 -5.94 13.59
N ASP A 112 10.71 -6.93 12.87
CA ASP A 112 12.13 -7.30 12.86
C ASP A 112 13.01 -6.13 12.41
N PHE A 113 12.57 -5.38 11.39
CA PHE A 113 13.29 -4.21 10.90
C PHE A 113 13.36 -3.09 11.93
N ASN A 114 12.25 -2.80 12.64
CA ASN A 114 12.23 -1.79 13.69
C ASN A 114 13.08 -2.19 14.90
N GLU A 115 13.17 -3.48 15.22
CA GLU A 115 14.04 -3.98 16.28
C GLU A 115 15.52 -3.90 15.90
N GLN A 116 15.88 -4.28 14.67
CA GLN A 116 17.26 -4.27 14.20
C GLN A 116 17.78 -2.86 13.86
N TYR A 117 16.89 -1.99 13.40
CA TYR A 117 17.21 -0.62 12.97
C TYR A 117 16.30 0.39 13.68
N PRO A 118 16.44 0.60 15.00
CA PRO A 118 15.54 1.46 15.79
C PRO A 118 15.62 2.95 15.42
N LYS A 119 16.65 3.34 14.65
CA LYS A 119 16.82 4.69 14.09
C LYS A 119 16.29 4.80 12.66
N ALA A 120 15.73 3.75 12.07
CA ALA A 120 15.08 3.83 10.77
C ALA A 120 13.57 4.04 10.99
N ALA A 121 12.95 4.83 10.12
CA ALA A 121 11.50 4.96 10.08
C ALA A 121 10.92 4.07 8.96
N VAL A 122 9.74 3.50 9.21
CA VAL A 122 8.95 2.78 8.20
C VAL A 122 7.61 3.49 8.05
N ARG A 123 7.20 3.76 6.81
CA ARG A 123 5.88 4.30 6.48
C ARG A 123 5.19 3.37 5.50
N ILE A 124 3.98 2.94 5.87
CA ILE A 124 3.13 2.13 5.01
C ILE A 124 2.17 3.02 4.25
N HIS A 125 2.04 2.76 2.96
CA HIS A 125 1.05 3.35 2.09
C HIS A 125 0.13 2.21 1.60
N GLU A 126 -1.11 2.22 2.06
CA GLU A 126 -2.11 1.28 1.59
C GLU A 126 -2.65 1.75 0.24
N MET A 127 -2.45 0.94 -0.80
CA MET A 127 -2.78 1.31 -2.17
C MET A 127 -2.93 0.07 -3.06
N GLY A 128 -3.66 0.21 -4.17
CA GLY A 128 -3.83 -0.85 -5.16
C GLY A 128 -2.52 -1.21 -5.89
N PRO A 129 -2.38 -2.42 -6.44
CA PRO A 129 -1.16 -2.85 -7.14
C PRO A 129 -0.68 -1.90 -8.23
N GLU A 130 -1.58 -1.40 -9.06
CA GLU A 130 -1.23 -0.48 -10.15
C GLU A 130 -0.75 0.89 -9.64
N GLU A 131 -1.36 1.37 -8.56
CA GLU A 131 -0.90 2.59 -7.89
C GLU A 131 0.47 2.39 -7.24
N GLN A 132 0.75 1.21 -6.67
CA GLN A 132 2.07 0.88 -6.13
C GLN A 132 3.15 0.90 -7.21
N LEU A 133 2.91 0.30 -8.38
CA LEU A 133 3.85 0.35 -9.50
C LEU A 133 4.10 1.79 -9.96
N ALA A 134 3.04 2.59 -10.13
CA ALA A 134 3.18 4.00 -10.48
C ALA A 134 3.96 4.78 -9.39
N ALA A 135 3.68 4.52 -8.12
CA ALA A 135 4.35 5.15 -6.99
C ALA A 135 5.83 4.76 -6.87
N LEU A 136 6.21 3.55 -7.29
CA LEU A 136 7.62 3.17 -7.44
C LEU A 136 8.30 4.00 -8.54
N LEU A 137 7.69 4.12 -9.72
CA LEU A 137 8.29 4.86 -10.83
C LEU A 137 8.50 6.34 -10.50
N VAL A 138 7.59 6.95 -9.74
CA VAL A 138 7.70 8.36 -9.31
C VAL A 138 8.34 8.56 -7.94
N HIS A 139 9.08 7.57 -7.42
CA HIS A 139 9.81 7.63 -6.14
C HIS A 139 8.97 7.94 -4.88
N ARG A 140 7.65 7.77 -4.94
CA ARG A 140 6.74 7.94 -3.78
C ARG A 140 6.86 6.81 -2.76
N ILE A 141 7.14 5.60 -3.22
CA ILE A 141 7.47 4.45 -2.37
C ILE A 141 8.82 3.83 -2.74
N ASP A 142 9.34 2.95 -1.90
CA ASP A 142 10.63 2.27 -2.03
C ASP A 142 10.52 0.84 -2.44
N VAL A 143 9.57 0.14 -1.82
CA VAL A 143 9.30 -1.27 -2.02
C VAL A 143 7.80 -1.44 -2.08
N ALA A 144 7.32 -2.24 -3.01
CA ALA A 144 5.92 -2.66 -3.09
C ALA A 144 5.82 -4.16 -2.85
N PHE A 145 4.72 -4.64 -2.29
CA PHE A 145 4.43 -6.06 -2.14
C PHE A 145 3.15 -6.41 -2.89
N ILE A 146 3.29 -7.12 -4.00
CA ILE A 146 2.23 -7.27 -5.00
C ILE A 146 2.06 -8.75 -5.35
N ARG A 147 0.79 -9.19 -5.47
CA ARG A 147 0.44 -10.48 -6.09
C ARG A 147 0.30 -10.29 -7.59
N ARG A 148 1.03 -11.08 -8.39
CA ARG A 148 0.98 -11.04 -9.86
C ARG A 148 1.21 -9.62 -10.43
N PRO A 149 2.31 -8.94 -10.06
CA PRO A 149 2.68 -7.64 -10.61
C PRO A 149 2.73 -7.68 -12.14
N ARG A 150 2.41 -6.56 -12.78
CA ARG A 150 2.77 -6.37 -14.19
C ARG A 150 4.29 -6.22 -14.28
N HIS A 151 4.88 -6.82 -15.31
CA HIS A 151 6.28 -6.60 -15.64
C HIS A 151 6.53 -5.15 -16.06
N ASP A 152 7.63 -4.58 -15.59
CA ASP A 152 8.12 -3.25 -15.96
C ASP A 152 9.65 -3.28 -15.99
N ALA A 153 10.26 -2.85 -17.09
CA ALA A 153 11.70 -2.93 -17.28
C ALA A 153 12.49 -2.00 -16.34
N ALA A 154 11.84 -0.98 -15.78
CA ALA A 154 12.46 -0.06 -14.82
C ALA A 154 12.44 -0.61 -13.37
N LEU A 155 11.76 -1.73 -13.13
CA LEU A 155 11.56 -2.31 -11.81
C LEU A 155 12.13 -3.72 -11.73
N ILE A 156 12.59 -4.10 -10.55
CA ILE A 156 12.99 -5.46 -10.21
C ILE A 156 11.83 -6.09 -9.46
N ALA A 157 11.44 -7.29 -9.88
CA ALA A 157 10.51 -8.15 -9.17
C ALA A 157 11.26 -9.36 -8.60
N GLU A 158 11.09 -9.61 -7.31
CA GLU A 158 11.72 -10.72 -6.60
C GLU A 158 10.66 -11.43 -5.75
N MET A 159 10.68 -12.77 -5.73
CA MET A 159 9.76 -13.55 -4.91
C MET A 159 9.94 -13.19 -3.43
N ALA A 160 8.88 -12.70 -2.78
CA ALA A 160 8.89 -12.44 -1.36
C ALA A 160 8.45 -13.70 -0.61
N TRP A 161 7.23 -14.19 -0.84
CA TRP A 161 6.79 -15.47 -0.27
C TRP A 161 5.75 -16.16 -1.12
N ARG A 162 5.67 -17.48 -0.96
CA ARG A 162 4.61 -18.29 -1.55
C ARG A 162 3.37 -18.31 -0.68
N GLU A 163 2.21 -18.35 -1.32
CA GLU A 163 0.94 -18.42 -0.61
C GLU A 163 -0.06 -19.26 -1.41
N ALA A 164 -0.74 -20.20 -0.74
CA ALA A 164 -1.76 -21.02 -1.38
C ALA A 164 -3.08 -20.24 -1.56
N VAL A 165 -3.87 -20.63 -2.56
CA VAL A 165 -5.27 -20.22 -2.69
C VAL A 165 -6.17 -21.35 -2.22
N GLY A 166 -7.23 -20.99 -1.51
CA GLY A 166 -8.34 -21.88 -1.19
C GLY A 166 -9.67 -21.19 -1.39
N VAL A 167 -10.72 -21.80 -0.86
CA VAL A 167 -12.11 -21.36 -1.02
C VAL A 167 -12.66 -20.88 0.31
N ALA A 168 -13.15 -19.65 0.35
CA ALA A 168 -14.02 -19.17 1.41
C ALA A 168 -15.48 -19.54 1.09
N LEU A 169 -16.15 -20.17 2.04
CA LEU A 169 -17.53 -20.63 1.95
C LEU A 169 -18.33 -20.18 3.18
N PRO A 170 -19.64 -19.91 3.06
CA PRO A 170 -20.51 -19.77 4.22
C PRO A 170 -20.41 -21.01 5.13
N VAL A 171 -20.53 -20.85 6.45
CA VAL A 171 -20.45 -21.99 7.39
C VAL A 171 -21.53 -23.05 7.14
N SER A 172 -22.67 -22.65 6.58
CA SER A 172 -23.80 -23.52 6.22
C SER A 172 -23.65 -24.22 4.87
N HIS A 173 -22.60 -23.92 4.11
CA HIS A 173 -22.43 -24.47 2.76
C HIS A 173 -22.18 -25.99 2.81
N PRO A 174 -22.74 -26.81 1.91
CA PRO A 174 -22.56 -28.27 1.94
C PRO A 174 -21.09 -28.72 1.88
N LEU A 175 -20.24 -28.00 1.14
CA LEU A 175 -18.80 -28.26 1.05
C LEU A 175 -17.99 -27.72 2.25
N ALA A 176 -18.63 -27.08 3.24
CA ALA A 176 -17.95 -26.51 4.40
C ALA A 176 -17.24 -27.56 5.25
N THR A 177 -17.66 -28.82 5.23
CA THR A 177 -17.03 -29.92 5.99
C THR A 177 -16.01 -30.71 5.19
N ALA A 178 -15.90 -30.48 3.88
CA ALA A 178 -14.93 -31.17 3.04
C ALA A 178 -13.50 -30.81 3.46
N PRO A 179 -12.55 -31.76 3.53
CA PRO A 179 -11.16 -31.47 3.90
C PRO A 179 -10.43 -30.64 2.83
N GLN A 180 -10.81 -30.83 1.56
CA GLN A 180 -10.32 -30.11 0.39
C GLN A 180 -11.42 -30.08 -0.68
N ILE A 181 -11.36 -29.13 -1.60
CA ILE A 181 -12.38 -28.92 -2.63
C ILE A 181 -11.72 -28.90 -4.02
N ALA A 182 -12.24 -29.65 -4.99
CA ALA A 182 -11.75 -29.49 -6.36
C ALA A 182 -12.38 -28.22 -6.97
N LEU A 183 -11.59 -27.42 -7.69
CA LEU A 183 -12.07 -26.15 -8.23
C LEU A 183 -13.32 -26.30 -9.11
N ARG A 184 -13.41 -27.38 -9.89
CA ARG A 184 -14.56 -27.74 -10.72
C ARG A 184 -15.86 -27.99 -9.94
N ASP A 185 -15.78 -28.34 -8.66
CA ASP A 185 -16.96 -28.61 -7.83
C ASP A 185 -17.72 -27.31 -7.50
N LEU A 186 -17.10 -26.15 -7.76
CA LEU A 186 -17.68 -24.83 -7.59
C LEU A 186 -18.40 -24.30 -8.85
N LYS A 187 -18.45 -25.07 -9.94
CA LYS A 187 -18.95 -24.60 -11.25
C LYS A 187 -20.36 -24.01 -11.24
N ASP A 188 -21.21 -24.51 -10.34
CA ASP A 188 -22.62 -24.11 -10.21
C ASP A 188 -22.84 -23.06 -9.10
N GLN A 189 -21.77 -22.60 -8.43
CA GLN A 189 -21.82 -21.63 -7.35
C GLN A 189 -21.80 -20.19 -7.88
N ASN A 190 -22.43 -19.29 -7.12
CA ASN A 190 -22.22 -17.85 -7.28
C ASN A 190 -20.89 -17.46 -6.64
N PHE A 191 -20.14 -16.60 -7.29
CA PHE A 191 -18.87 -16.11 -6.80
C PHE A 191 -18.94 -14.64 -6.39
N VAL A 192 -18.13 -14.30 -5.37
CA VAL A 192 -17.77 -12.92 -5.02
C VAL A 192 -16.29 -12.74 -5.38
N PHE A 193 -15.99 -11.76 -6.22
CA PHE A 193 -14.63 -11.46 -6.67
C PHE A 193 -14.16 -10.10 -6.18
N LEU A 194 -12.84 -9.94 -6.07
CA LEU A 194 -12.26 -8.60 -6.13
C LEU A 194 -12.46 -8.05 -7.55
N ARG A 195 -12.67 -6.74 -7.66
CA ARG A 195 -12.99 -6.10 -8.94
C ARG A 195 -11.95 -6.45 -10.01
N LEU A 196 -12.41 -7.03 -11.10
CA LEU A 196 -11.52 -7.58 -12.13
C LEU A 196 -10.75 -6.46 -12.86
N SER A 197 -11.36 -5.29 -13.05
CA SER A 197 -10.70 -4.14 -13.69
C SER A 197 -9.42 -3.72 -12.96
N ASP A 198 -9.40 -3.86 -11.64
CA ASP A 198 -8.38 -3.26 -10.76
C ASP A 198 -7.40 -4.29 -10.20
N SER A 199 -7.66 -5.59 -10.40
CA SER A 199 -6.87 -6.67 -9.81
C SER A 199 -6.46 -7.74 -10.82
N ARG A 200 -5.18 -7.74 -11.20
CA ARG A 200 -4.58 -8.81 -12.02
C ARG A 200 -4.64 -10.16 -11.34
N PHE A 201 -4.54 -10.20 -10.01
CA PHE A 201 -4.71 -11.42 -9.24
C PHE A 201 -6.14 -11.97 -9.33
N ALA A 202 -7.15 -11.10 -9.29
CA ALA A 202 -8.55 -11.53 -9.45
C ALA A 202 -8.83 -12.08 -10.86
N ARG A 203 -8.29 -11.46 -11.91
CA ARG A 203 -8.36 -12.00 -13.28
C ARG A 203 -7.69 -13.36 -13.38
N TYR A 204 -6.50 -13.51 -12.80
CA TYR A 204 -5.82 -14.81 -12.74
C TYR A 204 -6.68 -15.90 -12.07
N LEU A 205 -7.37 -15.58 -10.97
CA LEU A 205 -8.28 -16.53 -10.33
C LEU A 205 -9.48 -16.87 -11.22
N GLN A 206 -10.00 -15.92 -12.00
CA GLN A 206 -11.05 -16.16 -12.99
C GLN A 206 -10.55 -17.08 -14.11
N ASP A 207 -9.34 -16.83 -14.63
CA ASP A 207 -8.70 -17.65 -15.67
C ASP A 207 -8.52 -19.09 -15.16
N CYS A 208 -8.12 -19.28 -13.90
CA CYS A 208 -8.04 -20.63 -13.30
C CYS A 208 -9.39 -21.35 -13.23
N CYS A 209 -10.50 -20.65 -13.02
CA CYS A 209 -11.84 -21.27 -13.10
C CYS A 209 -12.14 -21.72 -14.55
N ILE A 210 -11.79 -20.89 -15.53
CA ILE A 210 -11.97 -21.19 -16.95
C ILE A 210 -11.14 -22.40 -17.35
N ASP A 211 -9.87 -22.46 -16.95
CA ASP A 211 -8.98 -23.60 -17.17
C ASP A 211 -9.48 -24.88 -16.47
N ALA A 212 -10.19 -24.73 -15.34
CA ALA A 212 -10.87 -25.83 -14.67
C ALA A 212 -12.20 -26.26 -15.33
N GLY A 213 -12.59 -25.61 -16.43
CA GLY A 213 -13.70 -25.99 -17.30
C GLY A 213 -15.02 -25.25 -17.04
N PHE A 214 -15.00 -24.11 -16.34
CA PHE A 214 -16.23 -23.32 -16.14
C PHE A 214 -15.98 -21.81 -16.06
N ILE A 215 -16.96 -21.03 -16.51
CA ILE A 215 -16.96 -19.57 -16.32
C ILE A 215 -17.63 -19.28 -14.97
N PRO A 216 -16.96 -18.64 -13.99
CA PRO A 216 -17.54 -18.40 -12.68
C PRO A 216 -18.72 -17.42 -12.79
N ARG A 217 -19.84 -17.71 -12.12
CA ARG A 217 -21.00 -16.81 -12.05
C ARG A 217 -20.71 -15.70 -11.03
N ILE A 218 -20.13 -14.61 -11.49
CA ILE A 218 -19.77 -13.47 -10.61
C ILE A 218 -21.06 -12.74 -10.23
N SER A 219 -21.48 -12.89 -8.99
CA SER A 219 -22.65 -12.22 -8.42
C SER A 219 -22.32 -10.82 -7.93
N HIS A 220 -21.10 -10.62 -7.44
CA HIS A 220 -20.63 -9.37 -6.84
C HIS A 220 -19.14 -9.17 -7.12
N GLU A 221 -18.79 -7.91 -7.37
CA GLU A 221 -17.41 -7.43 -7.39
C GLU A 221 -17.20 -6.39 -6.29
N VAL A 222 -16.16 -6.57 -5.48
CA VAL A 222 -15.81 -5.65 -4.39
C VAL A 222 -14.37 -5.18 -4.52
N VAL A 223 -14.02 -4.08 -3.87
CA VAL A 223 -12.66 -3.53 -3.93
C VAL A 223 -11.75 -4.19 -2.89
N GLU A 224 -12.28 -4.45 -1.69
CA GLU A 224 -11.50 -4.89 -0.55
C GLU A 224 -11.74 -6.36 -0.17
N SER A 225 -10.67 -7.04 0.23
CA SER A 225 -10.73 -8.45 0.65
C SER A 225 -11.62 -8.67 1.89
N TYR A 226 -11.69 -7.69 2.79
CA TYR A 226 -12.57 -7.77 3.96
C TYR A 226 -14.06 -7.74 3.58
N SER A 227 -14.43 -6.88 2.62
CA SER A 227 -15.79 -6.85 2.06
C SER A 227 -16.11 -8.17 1.37
N LEU A 228 -15.16 -8.74 0.62
CA LEU A 228 -15.32 -10.04 -0.04
C LEU A 228 -15.68 -11.13 0.98
N THR A 229 -14.91 -11.25 2.06
CA THR A 229 -15.18 -12.25 3.10
C THR A 229 -16.51 -12.02 3.82
N SER A 230 -16.91 -10.76 3.97
CA SER A 230 -18.20 -10.40 4.61
C SER A 230 -19.39 -10.83 3.75
N LEU A 231 -19.32 -10.67 2.42
CA LEU A 231 -20.38 -11.12 1.51
C LEU A 231 -20.45 -12.65 1.43
N VAL A 232 -19.30 -13.34 1.49
CA VAL A 232 -19.26 -14.80 1.61
C VAL A 232 -19.95 -15.25 2.90
N ALA A 233 -19.62 -14.64 4.04
CA ALA A 233 -20.27 -14.96 5.32
C ALA A 233 -21.79 -14.71 5.30
N ALA A 234 -22.24 -13.69 4.54
CA ALA A 234 -23.65 -13.39 4.34
C ALA A 234 -24.37 -14.37 3.37
N GLY A 235 -23.68 -15.36 2.81
CA GLY A 235 -24.29 -16.36 1.93
C GLY A 235 -24.47 -15.90 0.48
N LEU A 236 -23.87 -14.77 0.07
CA LEU A 236 -24.03 -14.23 -1.29
C LEU A 236 -23.18 -14.95 -2.35
N GLY A 237 -22.37 -15.90 -1.93
CA GLY A 237 -21.56 -16.73 -2.82
C GLY A 237 -20.35 -17.32 -2.12
N VAL A 238 -19.47 -17.90 -2.94
CA VAL A 238 -18.16 -18.42 -2.55
C VAL A 238 -17.06 -17.49 -3.08
N ALA A 239 -15.85 -17.58 -2.54
CA ALA A 239 -14.73 -16.82 -3.09
C ALA A 239 -13.42 -17.60 -3.04
N LEU A 240 -12.58 -17.41 -4.06
CA LEU A 240 -11.20 -17.85 -4.03
C LEU A 240 -10.37 -16.81 -3.28
N VAL A 241 -9.68 -17.23 -2.22
CA VAL A 241 -8.92 -16.32 -1.34
C VAL A 241 -7.53 -16.87 -1.02
N PRO A 242 -6.53 -16.00 -0.80
CA PRO A 242 -5.26 -16.40 -0.22
C PRO A 242 -5.47 -17.06 1.15
N GLU A 243 -4.64 -18.04 1.48
CA GLU A 243 -4.75 -18.80 2.74
C GLU A 243 -4.81 -17.88 3.96
N ARG A 244 -4.01 -16.81 4.01
CA ARG A 244 -3.99 -15.90 5.17
C ARG A 244 -5.28 -15.11 5.31
N THR A 245 -5.91 -14.72 4.20
CA THR A 245 -7.25 -14.15 4.21
C THR A 245 -8.27 -15.19 4.71
N GLY A 246 -8.12 -16.43 4.27
CA GLY A 246 -8.94 -17.56 4.73
C GLY A 246 -8.86 -17.85 6.23
N ARG A 247 -7.74 -17.52 6.88
CA ARG A 247 -7.56 -17.66 8.34
C ARG A 247 -8.35 -16.64 9.17
N LEU A 248 -9.00 -15.66 8.55
CA LEU A 248 -9.92 -14.72 9.22
C LEU A 248 -11.31 -15.34 9.48
N THR A 249 -11.36 -16.62 9.86
CA THR A 249 -12.60 -17.43 9.97
C THR A 249 -13.59 -16.93 11.02
N HIS A 250 -13.17 -16.05 11.92
CA HIS A 250 -14.05 -15.41 12.92
C HIS A 250 -15.17 -14.56 12.29
N LEU A 251 -15.16 -14.34 10.97
CA LEU A 251 -16.16 -13.56 10.23
C LEU A 251 -17.36 -14.37 9.74
N GLY A 252 -17.55 -15.62 10.16
CA GLY A 252 -18.75 -16.40 9.79
C GLY A 252 -18.64 -17.13 8.44
N PHE A 253 -17.41 -17.43 8.00
CA PHE A 253 -17.13 -18.28 6.84
C PHE A 253 -16.07 -19.33 7.20
N VAL A 254 -15.99 -20.40 6.42
CA VAL A 254 -14.92 -21.39 6.51
C VAL A 254 -13.99 -21.30 5.30
N TYR A 255 -12.70 -21.49 5.55
CA TYR A 255 -11.70 -21.69 4.50
C TYR A 255 -11.47 -23.18 4.26
N ARG A 256 -11.45 -23.59 3.00
CA ARG A 256 -11.02 -24.93 2.58
C ARG A 256 -9.94 -24.88 1.50
N PRO A 257 -8.87 -25.69 1.62
CA PRO A 257 -7.85 -25.76 0.60
C PRO A 257 -8.43 -26.34 -0.70
N LEU A 258 -7.86 -25.92 -1.82
CA LEU A 258 -8.17 -26.53 -3.12
C LEU A 258 -7.37 -27.83 -3.31
N ALA A 259 -8.00 -28.82 -3.92
CA ALA A 259 -7.38 -30.09 -4.28
C ALA A 259 -6.65 -29.99 -5.64
N GLY A 260 -5.56 -30.75 -5.80
CA GLY A 260 -4.80 -30.82 -7.05
C GLY A 260 -3.92 -29.60 -7.31
N PRO A 261 -3.53 -29.32 -8.58
CA PRO A 261 -2.84 -28.09 -8.92
C PRO A 261 -3.78 -26.91 -8.63
N ALA A 262 -3.52 -26.22 -7.53
CA ALA A 262 -4.30 -25.09 -7.07
C ALA A 262 -3.67 -23.77 -7.55
N PRO A 263 -4.48 -22.71 -7.74
CA PRO A 263 -3.96 -21.38 -7.94
C PRO A 263 -3.07 -20.97 -6.76
N VAL A 264 -2.11 -20.08 -7.03
CA VAL A 264 -1.20 -19.54 -6.01
C VAL A 264 -1.38 -18.03 -5.88
N ALA A 265 -1.22 -17.54 -4.66
CA ALA A 265 -1.32 -16.14 -4.27
C ALA A 265 0.05 -15.55 -3.91
N ASP A 266 1.10 -16.05 -4.56
CA ASP A 266 2.49 -15.64 -4.34
C ASP A 266 2.62 -14.12 -4.38
N VAL A 267 3.40 -13.61 -3.42
CA VAL A 267 3.68 -12.19 -3.28
C VAL A 267 5.12 -11.93 -3.67
N GLU A 268 5.30 -10.94 -4.52
CA GLU A 268 6.60 -10.45 -4.97
C GLU A 268 6.89 -9.09 -4.34
N MET A 269 8.14 -8.87 -3.96
CA MET A 269 8.64 -7.56 -3.61
C MET A 269 9.15 -6.87 -4.87
N ILE A 270 8.64 -5.67 -5.12
CA ILE A 270 8.95 -4.87 -6.32
C ILE A 270 9.68 -3.61 -5.89
N TYR A 271 10.80 -3.30 -6.53
CA TYR A 271 11.63 -2.15 -6.16
C TYR A 271 12.45 -1.66 -7.34
N ARG A 272 13.03 -0.45 -7.22
CA ARG A 272 13.91 0.12 -8.24
C ARG A 272 15.34 -0.43 -8.13
N PRO A 273 16.09 -0.57 -9.24
CA PRO A 273 17.52 -0.91 -9.21
C PRO A 273 18.35 0.04 -8.36
N VAL A 274 18.14 1.35 -8.50
CA VAL A 274 18.79 2.38 -7.69
C VAL A 274 17.88 2.77 -6.52
N ARG A 275 18.40 2.65 -5.30
CA ARG A 275 17.64 2.82 -4.06
C ARG A 275 18.51 3.32 -2.92
N SER A 276 17.88 3.92 -1.91
CA SER A 276 18.57 4.42 -0.71
C SER A 276 19.08 3.27 0.16
N ASN A 277 20.15 3.52 0.93
CA ASN A 277 20.73 2.54 1.85
C ASN A 277 19.68 1.91 2.80
N VAL A 278 18.76 2.70 3.36
CA VAL A 278 17.73 2.18 4.27
C VAL A 278 16.76 1.21 3.57
N ALA A 279 16.48 1.43 2.28
CA ALA A 279 15.67 0.51 1.48
C ALA A 279 16.44 -0.77 1.14
N GLU A 280 17.76 -0.67 0.89
CA GLU A 280 18.62 -1.85 0.73
C GLU A 280 18.68 -2.70 2.01
N LEU A 281 18.81 -2.07 3.17
CA LEU A 281 18.79 -2.77 4.46
C LEU A 281 17.45 -3.51 4.66
N PHE A 282 16.33 -2.86 4.33
CA PHE A 282 15.01 -3.47 4.41
C PHE A 282 14.88 -4.68 3.47
N LEU A 283 15.30 -4.55 2.20
CA LEU A 283 15.28 -5.64 1.23
C LEU A 283 16.22 -6.79 1.62
N THR A 284 17.40 -6.49 2.16
CA THR A 284 18.33 -7.50 2.66
C THR A 284 17.73 -8.29 3.82
N LEU A 285 17.09 -7.61 4.77
CA LEU A 285 16.36 -8.27 5.84
C LEU A 285 15.20 -9.11 5.29
N ALA A 286 14.44 -8.58 4.33
CA ALA A 286 13.34 -9.31 3.68
C ALA A 286 13.82 -10.63 3.06
N ARG A 287 14.91 -10.61 2.29
CA ARG A 287 15.53 -11.81 1.70
C ARG A 287 15.88 -12.84 2.77
N ASN A 288 16.53 -12.40 3.85
CA ASN A 288 16.93 -13.30 4.94
C ASN A 288 15.73 -13.88 5.70
N SER A 289 14.70 -13.07 5.94
CA SER A 289 13.50 -13.49 6.66
C SER A 289 12.63 -14.43 5.85
N PHE A 290 12.55 -14.25 4.53
CA PHE A 290 11.70 -15.07 3.67
C PHE A 290 12.41 -16.29 3.05
N ALA A 291 13.75 -16.30 2.98
CA ALA A 291 14.51 -17.49 2.62
C ALA A 291 14.45 -18.59 3.70
N ARG A 292 14.13 -18.22 4.95
CA ARG A 292 13.95 -19.18 6.05
C ARG A 292 12.54 -19.79 6.01
N PRO A 293 12.38 -21.12 6.16
CA PRO A 293 11.05 -21.71 6.33
C PRO A 293 10.36 -21.07 7.55
N ALA A 294 9.09 -20.70 7.38
CA ALA A 294 8.34 -19.96 8.39
C ALA A 294 8.37 -20.68 9.74
N GLU A 295 9.04 -20.12 10.74
CA GLU A 295 8.87 -20.56 12.12
C GLU A 295 7.40 -20.36 12.53
N PRO A 296 6.79 -21.34 13.23
CA PRO A 296 5.44 -21.19 13.74
C PRO A 296 5.37 -19.92 14.61
N PRO A 297 4.22 -19.22 14.64
CA PRO A 297 4.06 -18.07 15.52
C PRO A 297 4.51 -18.43 16.93
N ARG A 298 5.45 -17.65 17.49
CA ARG A 298 5.75 -17.71 18.92
C ARG A 298 4.42 -17.57 19.65
N LYS A 299 4.05 -18.58 20.43
CA LYS A 299 2.85 -18.56 21.27
C LYS A 299 2.87 -17.24 22.03
N GLU A 300 1.84 -16.41 21.85
CA GLU A 300 1.61 -15.28 22.72
C GLU A 300 1.57 -15.83 24.15
N THR A 301 2.66 -15.61 24.89
CA THR A 301 2.66 -15.78 26.33
C THR A 301 1.66 -14.77 26.85
N LYS A 302 0.47 -15.26 27.22
CA LYS A 302 -0.52 -14.48 27.97
C LYS A 302 0.25 -13.67 29.02
N PRO A 303 0.07 -12.34 29.08
CA PRO A 303 0.76 -11.55 30.10
C PRO A 303 0.42 -12.15 31.46
N SER A 304 1.45 -12.54 32.21
CA SER A 304 1.24 -13.07 33.55
C SER A 304 0.48 -12.02 34.36
N LYS A 305 -0.54 -12.47 35.11
CA LYS A 305 -1.42 -11.58 35.91
C LYS A 305 -0.64 -10.61 36.82
N GLY A 306 0.63 -10.88 37.12
CA GLY A 306 1.50 -10.01 37.92
C GLY A 306 2.07 -8.77 37.21
N ALA A 307 2.06 -8.70 35.87
CA ALA A 307 2.61 -7.55 35.14
C ALA A 307 1.62 -6.38 35.04
N VAL A 308 0.31 -6.67 35.03
CA VAL A 308 -0.76 -5.65 34.95
C VAL A 308 -0.93 -4.93 36.28
N GLU A 309 -0.81 -5.62 37.42
CA GLU A 309 -0.89 -5.00 38.75
C GLU A 309 0.29 -4.08 39.08
N ARG A 310 1.51 -4.40 38.61
CA ARG A 310 2.68 -3.52 38.82
C ARG A 310 2.57 -2.21 38.04
N ARG A 311 1.90 -2.22 36.87
CA ARG A 311 1.72 -1.02 36.04
C ARG A 311 0.60 -0.09 36.55
N LEU A 312 -0.37 -0.61 37.30
CA LEU A 312 -1.42 0.18 37.95
C LEU A 312 -0.94 0.84 39.25
N LYS A 313 -0.14 0.16 40.08
CA LYS A 313 0.43 0.75 41.31
C LYS A 313 1.47 1.85 41.05
N ALA A 314 2.19 1.81 39.93
CA ALA A 314 3.15 2.86 39.57
C ALA A 314 2.49 4.17 39.08
N LYS A 315 1.22 4.12 38.65
CA LYS A 315 0.45 5.31 38.24
C LYS A 315 -0.32 5.97 39.40
N SER A 316 -0.68 5.23 40.44
CA SER A 316 -1.35 5.80 41.63
C SER A 316 -0.39 6.49 42.60
N GLY A 317 0.89 6.09 42.67
CA GLY A 317 1.90 6.70 43.56
C GLY A 317 2.46 8.06 43.13
N ARG A 318 2.09 8.59 41.95
CA ARG A 318 2.55 9.90 41.46
C ARG A 318 1.51 11.02 41.59
N ALA A 319 0.31 10.73 42.10
CA ALA A 319 -0.79 11.70 42.20
C ALA A 319 -0.94 12.38 43.58
N GLU A 320 -0.18 11.99 44.61
CA GLU A 320 -0.35 12.52 45.98
C GLU A 320 0.71 13.53 46.47
N ILE A 321 1.66 13.96 45.62
CA ILE A 321 2.65 14.98 46.00
C ILE A 321 2.53 16.19 45.08
N LYS A 322 1.41 16.92 45.16
CA LYS A 322 1.29 18.32 44.68
C LYS A 322 -0.01 18.99 45.18
N LYS A 323 -0.18 19.06 46.51
CA LYS A 323 -1.09 20.01 47.17
C LYS A 323 -0.51 20.46 48.51
N LYS A 324 0.43 21.41 48.47
CA LYS A 324 0.71 22.38 49.54
C LYS A 324 1.17 23.67 48.85
N GLY A 325 0.33 24.70 48.91
CA GLY A 325 0.68 26.04 48.43
C GLY A 325 1.55 26.78 49.45
N PRO A 326 2.04 27.98 49.11
CA PRO A 326 2.45 28.93 50.12
C PRO A 326 1.54 30.17 50.14
N ASP A 327 1.32 30.59 51.38
CA ASP A 327 0.67 31.80 51.84
C ASP A 327 1.29 33.09 51.29
N LYS A 328 0.44 34.13 51.31
CA LYS A 328 0.80 35.54 51.20
C LYS A 328 1.76 35.96 52.32
N ALA A 329 2.80 36.69 51.95
CA ALA A 329 3.39 37.74 52.80
C ALA A 329 3.97 38.85 51.90
N SER A 330 3.38 40.03 52.05
CA SER A 330 3.78 41.35 51.57
C SER A 330 5.05 41.85 52.26
N PHE A 331 5.87 42.65 51.56
CA PHE A 331 6.55 43.84 52.09
C PHE A 331 7.03 44.73 50.92
N ASP A 332 6.63 46.01 51.00
CA ASP A 332 7.12 47.28 50.42
C ASP A 332 7.59 47.38 48.97
#